data_AF-A0A0A0DSA7-F1
#
_entry.id   AF-A0A0A0DSA7-F1
#
_cell.length_a   1.000
_cell.length_b   1.000
_cell.length_c   1.000
_cell.angle_alpha   90.00
_cell.angle_beta   90.00
_cell.angle_gamma   90.00
#
_symmetry.space_group_name_H-M   'P 1'
#
loop_
_entity.id
_entity.type
_entity.pdbx_description
1 polymer ?
#
loop_
_entity_poly.entity_id
_entity_poly.type
_entity_poly.pdbx_seq_one_letter_code
_entity_poly.pdbx_strand_id
1 'polypeptide(L)'
;MQAFPVRSPDQLPALLQSFRKAAGLTQAETALRLGVTQQTYSALERHASKVSAERLLQLLNLLGVELVLHAKSTPQPGVRAAEPSADNGPAW
;
A
#
# COMPACT_ATOMS: atom_id res chain seq x y z
N MET A 1 2.59 6.56 13.43
CA MET A 1 3.01 6.08 12.09
C MET A 1 2.10 6.75 11.06
N GLN A 2 2.66 7.35 10.00
CA GLN A 2 1.84 7.89 8.90
C GLN A 2 1.55 6.77 7.90
N ALA A 3 0.31 6.71 7.40
CA ALA A 3 -0.11 5.72 6.41
C ALA A 3 -0.12 6.32 5.00
N PHE A 4 0.41 5.59 4.02
CA PHE A 4 0.47 6.01 2.62
C PHE A 4 -0.39 5.06 1.78
N PRO A 5 -1.67 5.37 1.54
CA PRO A 5 -2.56 4.47 0.81
C PRO A 5 -2.15 4.37 -0.66
N VAL A 6 -1.78 3.16 -1.09
CA VAL A 6 -1.51 2.84 -2.50
C VAL A 6 -2.78 2.31 -3.15
N ARG A 7 -3.31 3.06 -4.12
CA ARG A 7 -4.55 2.76 -4.87
C ARG A 7 -4.29 2.32 -6.30
N SER A 8 -3.13 2.67 -6.87
CA SER A 8 -2.72 2.22 -8.20
C SER A 8 -1.20 2.02 -8.30
N PRO A 9 -0.73 1.14 -9.20
CA PRO A 9 0.71 0.91 -9.39
C PRO A 9 1.50 2.16 -9.79
N ASP A 10 0.87 3.11 -10.48
CA ASP A 10 1.51 4.34 -10.96
C ASP A 10 1.91 5.31 -9.83
N GLN A 11 1.43 5.07 -8.61
CA GLN A 11 1.85 5.82 -7.42
C GLN A 11 3.21 5.33 -6.88
N LEU A 12 3.61 4.10 -7.21
CA LEU A 12 4.84 3.49 -6.67
C LEU A 12 6.12 4.26 -7.03
N PRO A 13 6.35 4.75 -8.26
CA PRO A 13 7.55 5.51 -8.58
C PRO A 13 7.77 6.72 -7.67
N ALA A 14 6.73 7.54 -7.48
CA ALA A 14 6.81 8.74 -6.65
C ALA A 14 7.00 8.39 -5.17
N LEU A 15 6.32 7.36 -4.67
CA LEU A 15 6.44 6.90 -3.28
C LEU A 15 7.82 6.33 -2.98
N LEU A 16 8.35 5.44 -3.82
CA LEU A 16 9.67 4.86 -3.61
C LEU A 16 10.77 5.94 -3.67
N GLN A 17 10.63 6.90 -4.58
CA GLN A 17 11.53 8.04 -4.62
C GLN A 17 11.46 8.89 -3.35
N SER A 18 10.27 9.19 -2.83
CA SER A 18 10.11 10.00 -1.63
C SER A 18 10.66 9.29 -0.39
N PHE A 19 10.39 7.99 -0.24
CA PHE A 19 10.98 7.19 0.84
C PHE A 19 12.50 7.09 0.75
N ARG A 20 13.06 6.92 -0.45
CA ARG A 20 14.52 6.95 -0.64
C ARG A 20 15.12 8.27 -0.17
N LYS A 21 14.51 9.40 -0.56
CA LYS A 21 14.96 10.74 -0.13
C LYS A 21 14.80 10.91 1.38
N ALA A 22 13.70 10.44 1.97
CA ALA A 22 13.48 10.48 3.41
C ALA A 22 14.49 9.63 4.20
N ALA A 23 14.94 8.50 3.62
CA ALA A 23 16.01 7.67 4.16
C ALA A 23 17.42 8.26 3.96
N GLY A 24 17.54 9.44 3.32
CA GLY A 24 18.82 10.10 3.07
C GLY A 24 19.71 9.39 2.04
N LEU A 25 19.15 8.50 1.22
CA LEU A 25 19.92 7.71 0.25
C LEU A 25 19.88 8.32 -1.15
N THR A 26 21.01 8.29 -1.84
CA THR A 26 21.10 8.51 -3.29
C THR A 26 20.70 7.24 -4.06
N GLN A 27 20.44 7.37 -5.36
CA GLN A 27 20.20 6.20 -6.21
C GLN A 27 21.39 5.24 -6.25
N ALA A 28 22.62 5.75 -6.20
CA ALA A 28 23.83 4.94 -6.20
C ALA A 28 23.97 4.13 -4.90
N GLU A 29 23.70 4.73 -3.75
CA GLU A 29 23.75 4.04 -2.45
C GLU A 29 22.65 2.99 -2.32
N THR A 30 21.41 3.29 -2.77
CA THR A 30 20.34 2.30 -2.77
C THR A 30 20.68 1.14 -3.70
N ALA A 31 21.22 1.42 -4.90
CA ALA A 31 21.66 0.39 -5.84
C ALA A 31 22.76 -0.51 -5.25
N LEU A 32 23.77 0.09 -4.61
CA LEU A 32 24.86 -0.63 -3.95
C LEU A 32 24.33 -1.59 -2.88
N ARG A 33 23.43 -1.11 -2.01
CA ARG A 33 22.82 -1.94 -0.95
C ARG A 33 21.91 -3.04 -1.51
N LEU A 34 21.32 -2.81 -2.67
CA LEU A 34 20.49 -3.77 -3.40
C LEU A 34 21.30 -4.76 -4.27
N GLY A 35 22.62 -4.63 -4.32
CA GLY A 35 23.50 -5.48 -5.14
C GLY A 35 23.30 -5.29 -6.65
N VAL A 36 22.90 -4.10 -7.11
CA VAL A 36 22.66 -3.80 -8.53
C VAL A 36 23.37 -2.52 -8.97
N THR A 37 23.41 -2.27 -10.27
CA THR A 37 23.95 -1.01 -10.80
C THR A 37 22.99 0.16 -10.52
N GLN A 38 23.53 1.38 -10.46
CA GLN A 38 22.73 2.60 -10.33
C GLN A 38 21.75 2.77 -11.49
N GLN A 39 22.12 2.34 -12.69
CA GLN A 39 21.25 2.37 -13.88
C GLN A 39 20.08 1.39 -13.76
N THR A 40 20.33 0.18 -13.24
CA THR A 40 19.29 -0.81 -12.91
C THR A 40 18.33 -0.25 -11.87
N TYR A 41 18.84 0.39 -10.82
CA TYR A 41 17.99 1.01 -9.80
C TYR A 41 17.19 2.20 -10.35
N SER A 42 17.77 3.04 -11.20
CA SER A 42 17.07 4.15 -11.86
C SER A 42 15.94 3.66 -12.77
N ALA A 43 16.16 2.57 -13.52
CA ALA A 43 15.10 1.92 -14.30
C ALA A 43 14.01 1.34 -13.40
N LEU A 44 14.38 0.73 -12.28
CA LEU A 44 13.46 0.21 -11.27
C LEU A 44 12.58 1.32 -10.69
N GLU A 45 13.17 2.45 -10.26
CA GLU A 45 12.43 3.60 -9.71
C GLU A 45 11.43 4.17 -10.73
N ARG A 46 11.82 4.28 -12.01
CA ARG A 46 10.94 4.74 -13.10
C ARG A 46 9.84 3.76 -13.49
N HIS A 47 10.10 2.46 -13.38
CA HIS A 47 9.18 1.40 -13.80
C HIS A 47 8.67 0.58 -12.60
N ALA A 48 8.50 1.23 -11.45
CA ALA A 48 8.11 0.58 -10.20
C ALA A 48 6.77 -0.18 -10.27
N SER A 49 5.88 0.16 -11.21
CA SER A 49 4.64 -0.60 -11.44
C SER A 49 4.85 -2.00 -12.01
N LYS A 50 6.03 -2.31 -12.55
CA LYS A 50 6.37 -3.59 -13.18
C LYS A 50 7.35 -4.44 -12.39
N VAL A 51 7.79 -3.97 -11.23
CA VAL A 51 8.75 -4.73 -10.40
C VAL A 51 8.05 -5.91 -9.75
N SER A 52 8.77 -7.01 -9.53
CA SER A 52 8.23 -8.15 -8.79
C SER A 52 7.90 -7.73 -7.35
N ALA A 53 6.91 -8.40 -6.75
CA ALA A 53 6.56 -8.19 -5.35
C ALA A 53 7.76 -8.43 -4.42
N GLU A 54 8.57 -9.45 -4.69
CA GLU A 54 9.81 -9.73 -3.96
C GLU A 54 10.75 -8.52 -3.98
N ARG A 55 11.01 -7.95 -5.16
CA ARG A 55 11.93 -6.81 -5.29
C ARG A 55 11.38 -5.54 -4.66
N LEU A 56 10.06 -5.34 -4.74
CA LEU A 56 9.37 -4.26 -4.05
C LEU A 56 9.57 -4.37 -2.53
N LEU A 57 9.32 -5.56 -1.96
CA LEU A 57 9.47 -5.79 -0.51
C LEU A 57 10.92 -5.62 -0.04
N GLN A 58 11.90 -6.10 -0.80
CA GLN A 58 13.32 -5.86 -0.51
C GLN A 58 13.64 -4.37 -0.46
N LEU A 59 13.15 -3.61 -1.44
CA LEU A 59 13.36 -2.17 -1.49
C LEU A 59 12.66 -1.45 -0.33
N LEU A 60 11.40 -1.78 -0.03
CA LEU A 60 10.67 -1.18 1.08
C LEU A 60 11.40 -1.41 2.41
N ASN A 61 11.85 -2.64 2.68
CA ASN A 61 12.66 -2.96 3.87
C ASN A 61 13.96 -2.17 3.92
N LEU A 62 14.67 -2.06 2.79
CA LEU A 62 15.89 -1.26 2.70
C LEU A 62 15.65 0.22 3.00
N LEU A 63 14.49 0.75 2.61
CA LEU A 63 14.08 2.13 2.84
C LEU A 63 13.44 2.36 4.23
N GLY A 64 13.34 1.33 5.07
CA GLY A 64 12.71 1.42 6.38
C GLY A 64 11.18 1.57 6.32
N VAL A 65 10.54 1.05 5.27
CA VAL A 65 9.11 1.11 5.03
C VAL A 65 8.49 -0.28 5.19
N GLU A 66 7.42 -0.36 5.96
CA GLU A 66 6.63 -1.58 6.13
C GLU A 66 5.42 -1.57 5.17
N LEU A 67 5.17 -2.70 4.49
CA LEU A 67 3.96 -2.89 3.68
C LEU A 67 2.89 -3.59 4.53
N VAL A 68 1.79 -2.89 4.81
CA VAL A 68 0.64 -3.43 5.53
C VAL A 68 -0.55 -3.58 4.59
N LEU A 69 -1.19 -4.75 4.60
CA LEU A 69 -2.41 -5.02 3.84
C LEU A 69 -3.62 -4.91 4.75
N HIS A 70 -4.58 -4.08 4.37
CA HIS A 70 -5.86 -3.96 5.05
C HIS A 70 -6.97 -4.51 4.16
N ALA A 71 -7.84 -5.34 4.73
CA ALA A 71 -9.07 -5.73 4.05
C ALA A 71 -9.92 -4.48 3.79
N LYS A 72 -10.48 -4.36 2.57
CA LYS A 72 -11.44 -3.30 2.28
C LYS A 72 -12.68 -3.58 3.11
N SER A 73 -13.16 -2.58 3.85
CA SER A 73 -14.49 -2.63 4.45
C SER A 73 -15.50 -2.68 3.30
N THR A 74 -16.05 -3.85 3.00
CA THR A 74 -17.26 -3.96 2.21
C THR A 74 -18.35 -3.22 2.99
N PRO A 75 -18.99 -2.19 2.42
CA PRO A 75 -20.21 -1.68 3.02
C PRO A 75 -21.20 -2.84 3.00
N GLN A 76 -21.48 -3.40 4.17
CA GLN A 76 -22.51 -4.42 4.31
C GLN A 76 -23.83 -3.79 3.83
N PRO A 77 -24.48 -4.32 2.79
CA PRO A 77 -25.79 -3.86 2.39
C PRO A 77 -26.72 -3.95 3.61
N GLY A 78 -27.40 -2.85 3.90
CA GLY A 78 -27.99 -2.58 5.21
C GLY A 78 -28.80 -3.73 5.81
N VAL A 79 -28.35 -4.19 6.98
CA VAL A 79 -29.27 -4.69 8.00
C VAL A 79 -29.84 -3.46 8.72
N ARG A 80 -30.76 -2.75 8.04
CA ARG A 80 -31.69 -1.75 8.59
C ARG A 80 -32.97 -1.90 7.74
N ALA A 81 -34.13 -2.31 8.23
CA ALA A 81 -34.60 -2.51 9.59
C ALA A 81 -35.51 -3.76 9.60
N ALA A 82 -35.27 -4.70 10.52
CA ALA A 82 -36.39 -5.49 11.01
C ALA A 82 -37.18 -4.55 11.91
N GLU A 83 -38.29 -4.02 11.38
CA GLU A 83 -39.27 -3.27 12.15
C GLU A 83 -39.70 -4.14 13.34
N PRO A 84 -39.87 -3.56 14.55
CA PRO A 84 -40.42 -4.30 15.67
C PRO A 84 -41.83 -4.73 15.29
N SER A 85 -42.06 -6.05 15.17
CA SER A 85 -43.39 -6.61 15.04
C SER A 85 -44.23 -6.09 16.20
N ALA A 86 -45.18 -5.21 15.87
CA ALA A 86 -46.20 -4.78 16.81
C ALA A 86 -47.00 -6.02 17.19
N ASP A 87 -46.85 -6.40 18.45
CA ASP A 87 -47.76 -7.23 19.21
C ASP A 87 -49.15 -6.57 19.17
N ASN A 88 -49.97 -6.97 18.21
CA ASN A 88 -51.41 -6.69 18.22
C ASN A 88 -52.13 -7.93 18.75
N GLY A 89 -52.02 -8.15 20.05
CA GLY A 89 -53.01 -8.90 20.82
C GLY A 89 -53.97 -7.93 21.53
N PRO A 90 -55.18 -8.38 21.90
CA PRO A 90 -56.03 -9.39 21.28
C PRO A 90 -57.39 -8.80 20.84
N ALA A 91 -58.16 -9.62 20.14
CA ALA A 91 -59.54 -9.34 19.76
C ALA A 91 -60.47 -9.49 20.97
N TRP A 92 -61.12 -8.39 21.37
CA TRP A 92 -62.40 -8.38 22.06
C TRP A 92 -63.33 -7.41 21.34
#